data_AF-A0A8J9RM69-F1
#
_entry.id   AF-A0A8J9RM69-F1
#
_cell.length_a   1.000
_cell.length_b   1.000
_cell.length_c   1.000
_cell.angle_alpha   90.00
_cell.angle_beta   90.00
_cell.angle_gamma   90.00
#
_symmetry.space_group_name_H-M   'P 1'
#
loop_
_entity.id
_entity.type
_entity.pdbx_description
1 polymer ?
#
loop_
_entity_poly.entity_id
_entity_poly.type
_entity_poly.pdbx_seq_one_letter_code
_entity_poly.pdbx_strand_id
1 'polypeptide(L)'
;MAYMAETSMKYGGPLYIAVGFGLILMVAYAYLYIVFPALNPDLFCRALHFGLGAVLFCNILFNYWMCIVTKPGTTALLNEGYHLAAGRDSCRFCKHCRRAKPPRAHHCSICNTCVLQMDHHCPWMNNCIGFFNYRYFILFMLYLFMGSGYAATTAWNCLADANSVMHSFPMLIFSFAISTSACFSVGVLLCWHVYLVLTAQSTIDFLKKWGAARELKQQGKTWCNPYNLGPVANWQEVFDVHGRFWWILWLVPNRRMKKGTGVASPVKLGSQDIGLQHDEQTRNARELSMHQML
;
A
#
# COMPACT_ATOMS: atom_id res chain seq x y z
N MET A 1 16.63 0.09 20.37
CA MET A 1 15.31 0.50 19.83
C MET A 1 14.88 -0.29 18.59
N ALA A 2 15.74 -0.47 17.56
CA ALA A 2 15.38 -1.22 16.35
C ALA A 2 14.92 -2.69 16.60
N TYR A 3 15.64 -3.44 17.45
CA TYR A 3 15.28 -4.83 17.80
C TYR A 3 13.91 -4.95 18.49
N MET A 4 13.58 -4.02 19.39
CA MET A 4 12.29 -4.03 20.09
C MET A 4 11.14 -3.66 19.14
N ALA A 5 11.36 -2.72 18.22
CA ALA A 5 10.38 -2.38 17.20
C ALA A 5 10.12 -3.59 16.26
N GLU A 6 11.18 -4.28 15.84
CA GLU A 6 11.06 -5.48 15.00
C GLU A 6 10.35 -6.64 15.72
N THR A 7 10.68 -6.86 17.00
CA THR A 7 10.01 -7.86 17.85
C THR A 7 8.54 -7.53 18.02
N SER A 8 8.20 -6.27 18.28
CA SER A 8 6.82 -5.80 18.39
C SER A 8 6.05 -6.02 17.09
N MET A 9 6.63 -5.67 15.93
CA MET A 9 5.99 -5.91 14.63
C MET A 9 5.80 -7.39 14.32
N LYS A 10 6.74 -8.25 14.76
CA LYS A 10 6.68 -9.70 14.52
C LYS A 10 5.58 -10.41 15.30
N TYR A 11 5.33 -10.00 16.55
CA TYR A 11 4.37 -10.69 17.43
C TYR A 11 3.07 -9.89 17.66
N GLY A 12 3.09 -8.58 17.46
CA GLY A 12 1.95 -7.68 17.67
C GLY A 12 0.95 -7.66 16.52
N GLY A 13 1.27 -8.26 15.36
CA GLY A 13 0.42 -8.25 14.17
C GLY A 13 -1.06 -8.58 14.42
N PRO A 14 -1.41 -9.70 15.09
CA PRO A 14 -2.80 -10.03 15.41
C PRO A 14 -3.50 -8.97 16.27
N LEU A 15 -2.79 -8.35 17.21
CA LEU A 15 -3.32 -7.28 18.05
C LEU A 15 -3.62 -6.03 17.21
N TYR A 16 -2.71 -5.62 16.31
CA TYR A 16 -2.95 -4.48 15.42
C TYR A 16 -4.17 -4.71 14.52
N ILE A 17 -4.37 -5.95 14.03
CA ILE A 17 -5.57 -6.30 13.26
C ILE A 17 -6.83 -6.18 14.12
N ALA A 18 -6.83 -6.73 15.33
CA ALA A 18 -7.96 -6.68 16.24
C ALA A 18 -8.33 -5.22 16.58
N VAL A 19 -7.33 -4.38 16.86
CA VAL A 19 -7.53 -2.94 17.11
C VAL A 19 -8.10 -2.24 15.87
N GLY A 20 -7.50 -2.43 14.69
CA GLY A 20 -7.96 -1.81 13.45
C GLY A 20 -9.40 -2.18 13.10
N PHE A 21 -9.72 -3.47 13.18
CA PHE A 21 -11.08 -3.98 12.95
C PHE A 21 -12.07 -3.45 13.99
N GLY A 22 -11.70 -3.45 15.28
CA GLY A 22 -12.52 -2.91 16.36
C GLY A 22 -12.85 -1.43 16.18
N LEU A 23 -11.88 -0.61 15.77
CA LEU A 23 -12.09 0.81 15.49
C LEU A 23 -13.05 1.03 14.31
N ILE A 24 -12.92 0.24 13.23
CA ILE A 24 -13.83 0.31 12.07
C ILE A 24 -15.26 -0.04 12.51
N LEU A 25 -15.44 -1.10 13.28
CA LEU A 25 -16.76 -1.52 13.76
C LEU A 25 -17.37 -0.51 14.74
N MET A 26 -16.56 0.07 15.63
CA MET A 26 -17.02 1.08 16.58
C MET A 26 -17.50 2.34 15.86
N VAL A 27 -16.76 2.84 14.86
CA VAL A 27 -17.19 4.00 14.06
C VAL A 27 -18.45 3.69 13.26
N ALA A 28 -18.55 2.48 12.69
CA ALA A 28 -19.76 2.04 11.99
C ALA A 28 -20.97 1.95 12.93
N TYR A 29 -20.77 1.45 14.16
CA TYR A 29 -21.79 1.41 15.20
C TYR A 29 -22.23 2.83 15.61
N ALA A 30 -21.29 3.74 15.84
CA ALA A 30 -21.59 5.15 16.12
C ALA A 30 -22.40 5.79 14.99
N TYR A 31 -22.01 5.52 13.75
CA TYR A 31 -22.73 6.02 12.59
C TYR A 31 -24.17 5.49 12.54
N LEU A 32 -24.37 4.17 12.63
CA LEU A 32 -25.68 3.55 12.42
C LEU A 32 -26.67 3.82 13.57
N TYR A 33 -26.20 3.88 14.81
CA TYR A 33 -27.06 3.93 15.99
C TYR A 33 -27.14 5.30 16.66
N ILE A 34 -26.25 6.23 16.31
CA ILE A 34 -26.21 7.57 16.93
C ILE A 34 -26.38 8.63 15.85
N VAL A 35 -25.46 8.68 14.89
CA VAL A 35 -25.44 9.75 13.87
C VAL A 35 -26.61 9.62 12.90
N PHE A 36 -26.82 8.46 12.30
CA PHE A 36 -27.83 8.25 11.27
C PHE A 36 -29.27 8.51 11.76
N PRO A 37 -29.68 8.08 12.97
CA PRO A 37 -30.96 8.48 13.54
C PRO A 37 -31.04 9.97 13.86
N ALA A 38 -29.96 10.57 14.39
CA ALA A 38 -29.93 11.98 14.78
C ALA A 38 -29.99 12.94 13.58
N LEU A 39 -29.42 12.56 12.43
CA LEU A 39 -29.55 13.34 11.19
C LEU A 39 -31.01 13.49 10.73
N ASN A 40 -31.88 12.52 11.08
CA ASN A 40 -33.29 12.41 10.72
C ASN A 40 -33.67 13.01 9.32
N PRO A 41 -33.01 12.59 8.23
CA PRO A 41 -33.26 13.18 6.92
C PRO A 41 -34.60 12.69 6.33
N ASP A 42 -35.06 13.37 5.28
CA ASP A 42 -36.15 12.89 4.44
C ASP A 42 -35.84 11.51 3.83
N LEU A 43 -36.85 10.82 3.31
CA LEU A 43 -36.72 9.44 2.85
C LEU A 43 -35.65 9.26 1.76
N PHE A 44 -35.54 10.22 0.84
CA PHE A 44 -34.57 10.13 -0.26
C PHE A 44 -33.15 10.30 0.29
N CYS A 45 -32.91 11.33 1.09
CA CYS A 45 -31.62 11.56 1.74
C CYS A 45 -31.25 10.40 2.69
N ARG A 46 -32.22 9.79 3.38
CA ARG A 46 -32.03 8.60 4.21
C ARG A 46 -31.51 7.41 3.41
N ALA A 47 -32.12 7.15 2.25
CA ALA A 47 -31.68 6.09 1.35
C ALA A 47 -30.25 6.36 0.83
N LEU A 48 -29.93 7.61 0.49
CA LEU A 48 -28.59 7.99 0.06
C LEU A 48 -27.54 7.81 1.16
N HIS A 49 -27.79 8.31 2.37
CA HIS A 49 -26.87 8.17 3.50
C HIS A 49 -26.65 6.70 3.89
N PHE A 50 -27.70 5.89 3.88
CA PHE A 50 -27.58 4.46 4.15
C PHE A 50 -26.80 3.75 3.04
N GLY A 51 -27.13 4.00 1.77
CA GLY A 51 -26.46 3.41 0.61
C GLY A 51 -24.97 3.79 0.55
N LEU A 52 -24.65 5.07 0.72
CA LEU A 52 -23.27 5.55 0.76
C LEU A 52 -22.49 4.95 1.92
N GLY A 53 -23.08 4.96 3.13
CA GLY A 53 -22.48 4.34 4.32
C GLY A 53 -22.18 2.85 4.10
N ALA A 54 -23.13 2.10 3.52
CA ALA A 54 -22.95 0.69 3.21
C ALA A 54 -21.84 0.45 2.18
N VAL A 55 -21.81 1.24 1.08
CA VAL A 55 -20.76 1.13 0.05
C VAL A 55 -19.37 1.39 0.65
N LEU A 56 -19.21 2.45 1.46
CA LEU A 56 -17.95 2.78 2.10
C LEU A 56 -17.53 1.67 3.08
N PHE A 57 -18.42 1.26 3.97
CA PHE A 57 -18.15 0.23 4.98
C PHE A 57 -17.77 -1.11 4.34
N CYS A 58 -18.55 -1.60 3.37
CA CYS A 58 -18.26 -2.85 2.68
C CYS A 58 -16.91 -2.80 1.94
N ASN A 59 -16.57 -1.69 1.30
CA ASN A 59 -15.29 -1.56 0.60
C ASN A 59 -14.09 -1.41 1.56
N ILE A 60 -14.24 -0.73 2.70
CA ILE A 60 -13.22 -0.69 3.75
C ILE A 60 -12.93 -2.12 4.21
N LEU A 61 -13.97 -2.87 4.62
CA LEU A 61 -13.80 -4.22 5.14
C LEU A 61 -13.27 -5.19 4.08
N PHE A 62 -13.80 -5.12 2.86
CA PHE A 62 -13.34 -5.98 1.76
C PHE A 62 -11.86 -5.77 1.48
N ASN A 63 -11.42 -4.54 1.25
CA ASN A 63 -10.02 -4.28 0.90
C ASN A 63 -9.08 -4.51 2.10
N TYR A 64 -9.53 -4.20 3.32
CA TYR A 64 -8.76 -4.52 4.53
C TYR A 64 -8.53 -6.03 4.66
N TRP A 65 -9.60 -6.82 4.53
CA TRP A 65 -9.51 -8.27 4.56
C TRP A 65 -8.61 -8.81 3.45
N MET A 66 -8.78 -8.32 2.22
CA MET A 66 -7.95 -8.74 1.09
C MET A 66 -6.47 -8.40 1.28
N CYS A 67 -6.11 -7.30 1.94
CA CYS A 67 -4.72 -7.00 2.32
C CYS A 67 -4.14 -8.04 3.30
N ILE A 68 -4.94 -8.47 4.27
CA ILE A 68 -4.52 -9.43 5.30
C ILE A 68 -4.33 -10.82 4.69
N VAL A 69 -5.31 -11.31 3.91
CA VAL A 69 -5.30 -12.72 3.46
C VAL A 69 -4.57 -12.95 2.14
N THR A 70 -4.41 -11.92 1.31
CA THR A 70 -3.71 -12.08 0.03
C THR A 70 -2.21 -12.13 0.27
N LYS A 71 -1.58 -13.27 -0.06
CA LYS A 71 -0.12 -13.41 -0.03
C LYS A 71 0.51 -12.38 -0.96
N PRO A 72 1.53 -11.62 -0.55
CA PRO A 72 2.08 -10.52 -1.34
C PRO A 72 2.86 -10.96 -2.58
N GLY A 73 3.16 -12.26 -2.70
CA GLY A 73 4.04 -12.83 -3.71
C GLY A 73 5.44 -13.03 -3.13
N THR A 74 5.93 -14.26 -3.23
CA THR A 74 7.21 -14.67 -2.62
C THR A 74 8.05 -15.42 -3.64
N THR A 75 9.36 -15.24 -3.56
CA THR A 75 10.31 -15.98 -4.41
C THR A 75 10.40 -17.47 -4.03
N ALA A 76 9.78 -17.91 -2.92
CA ALA A 76 9.75 -19.31 -2.52
C ALA A 76 8.94 -20.24 -3.39
N LEU A 77 8.04 -19.67 -4.19
CA LEU A 77 7.20 -20.43 -5.11
C LEU A 77 7.73 -20.37 -6.54
N LEU A 78 8.90 -19.77 -6.77
CA LEU A 78 9.50 -19.66 -8.09
C LEU A 78 10.43 -20.85 -8.34
N ASN A 79 10.24 -21.54 -9.47
CA ASN A 79 11.13 -22.60 -9.95
C ASN A 79 12.47 -22.01 -10.39
N GLU A 80 13.59 -22.73 -10.23
CA GLU A 80 14.96 -22.25 -10.51
C GLU A 80 15.17 -21.57 -11.88
N GLY A 81 14.31 -21.83 -12.88
CA GLY A 81 14.33 -21.17 -14.18
C GLY A 81 13.91 -19.69 -14.22
N TYR A 82 13.38 -19.10 -13.12
CA TYR A 82 12.90 -17.70 -13.16
C TYR A 82 14.01 -16.67 -13.40
N HIS A 83 15.27 -17.02 -13.13
CA HIS A 83 16.43 -16.16 -13.41
C HIS A 83 16.55 -15.82 -14.90
N LEU A 84 16.08 -16.72 -15.78
CA LEU A 84 16.03 -16.48 -17.23
C LEU A 84 14.98 -15.41 -17.57
N ALA A 85 13.81 -15.46 -16.92
CA ALA A 85 12.74 -14.49 -17.11
C ALA A 85 13.07 -13.10 -16.52
N ALA A 86 13.90 -13.04 -15.48
CA ALA A 86 14.41 -11.80 -14.92
C ALA A 86 15.59 -11.22 -15.71
N GLY A 87 16.24 -12.00 -16.57
CA GLY A 87 17.56 -11.69 -17.13
C GLY A 87 18.67 -12.02 -16.12
N ARG A 88 19.65 -12.84 -16.51
CA ARG A 88 20.70 -13.38 -15.60
C ARG A 88 21.49 -12.27 -14.88
N ASP A 89 21.73 -11.15 -15.55
CA ASP A 89 22.58 -10.07 -15.04
C ASP A 89 21.84 -9.12 -14.07
N SER A 90 20.52 -9.21 -13.95
CA SER A 90 19.70 -8.31 -13.10
C SER A 90 19.34 -8.89 -11.73
N CYS A 91 19.61 -10.19 -11.51
CA CYS A 91 19.21 -10.89 -10.29
C CYS A 91 20.24 -10.71 -9.17
N ARG A 92 19.86 -10.00 -8.10
CA ARG A 92 20.68 -9.92 -6.87
C ARG A 92 20.59 -11.23 -6.09
N PHE A 93 21.52 -11.55 -5.20
CA PHE A 93 21.40 -12.73 -4.34
C PHE A 93 20.91 -12.38 -2.93
N CYS A 94 19.98 -13.16 -2.37
CA CYS A 94 19.57 -13.04 -0.98
C CYS A 94 20.33 -14.04 -0.11
N LYS A 95 21.17 -13.54 0.81
CA LYS A 95 21.94 -14.39 1.74
C LYS A 95 21.05 -15.18 2.71
N HIS A 96 19.95 -14.58 3.19
CA HIS A 96 19.02 -15.23 4.12
C HIS A 96 18.22 -16.36 3.46
N CYS A 97 17.64 -16.11 2.29
CA CYS A 97 16.82 -17.10 1.57
C CYS A 97 17.65 -18.05 0.69
N ARG A 98 18.95 -17.80 0.55
CA ARG A 98 19.91 -18.53 -0.31
C ARG A 98 19.40 -18.78 -1.73
N ARG A 99 18.91 -17.71 -2.36
CA ARG A 99 18.36 -17.73 -3.72
C ARG A 99 18.50 -16.38 -4.37
N ALA A 100 18.42 -16.32 -5.69
CA ALA A 100 18.42 -15.02 -6.35
C ALA A 100 17.13 -14.24 -6.08
N LYS A 101 17.19 -12.95 -6.34
CA LYS A 101 16.22 -11.95 -5.96
C LYS A 101 15.89 -11.24 -7.24
N PRO A 102 14.68 -11.46 -7.80
CA PRO A 102 14.23 -10.73 -8.96
C PRO A 102 14.36 -9.22 -8.74
N PRO A 103 14.42 -8.43 -9.83
CA PRO A 103 14.31 -6.98 -9.77
C PRO A 103 13.15 -6.56 -8.85
N ARG A 104 13.39 -5.55 -8.02
CA ARG A 104 12.41 -4.98 -7.06
C ARG A 104 11.87 -5.95 -6.00
N ALA A 105 12.31 -7.22 -5.94
CA ALA A 105 12.03 -8.08 -4.79
C ALA A 105 12.90 -7.65 -3.59
N HIS A 106 12.41 -7.77 -2.35
CA HIS A 106 13.13 -7.46 -1.09
C HIS A 106 12.92 -8.52 -0.01
N HIS A 107 13.96 -8.80 0.78
CA HIS A 107 13.83 -9.70 1.93
C HIS A 107 13.18 -8.94 3.08
N CYS A 108 12.07 -9.46 3.61
CA CYS A 108 11.47 -8.97 4.83
C CYS A 108 11.91 -9.90 5.97
N SER A 109 12.60 -9.36 6.97
CA SER A 109 13.03 -10.13 8.15
C SER A 109 11.86 -10.60 9.01
N ILE A 110 10.77 -9.82 9.06
CA ILE A 110 9.55 -10.16 9.81
C ILE A 110 8.85 -11.36 9.17
N CYS A 111 8.61 -11.32 7.86
CA CYS A 111 8.01 -12.44 7.12
C CYS A 111 9.02 -13.56 6.80
N ASN A 112 10.31 -13.35 7.08
CA ASN A 112 11.43 -14.24 6.77
C ASN A 112 11.43 -14.80 5.34
N THR A 113 11.10 -13.96 4.36
CA THR A 113 11.03 -14.35 2.95
C THR A 113 11.30 -13.17 2.03
N CYS A 114 11.74 -13.45 0.80
CA CYS A 114 11.81 -12.44 -0.24
C CYS A 114 10.42 -12.22 -0.87
N VAL A 115 9.95 -10.98 -0.77
CA VAL A 115 8.66 -10.52 -1.30
C VAL A 115 8.87 -9.85 -2.65
N LEU A 116 8.04 -10.20 -3.63
CA LEU A 116 8.07 -9.68 -4.99
C LEU A 116 7.50 -8.25 -5.05
N GLN A 117 8.21 -7.36 -5.76
CA GLN A 117 7.88 -5.91 -5.83
C GLN A 117 7.48 -5.35 -4.46
N MET A 118 8.29 -5.65 -3.44
CA MET A 118 7.98 -5.31 -2.06
C MET A 118 7.92 -3.79 -1.89
N ASP A 119 6.88 -3.33 -1.22
CA ASP A 119 6.79 -1.95 -0.75
C ASP A 119 7.23 -1.84 0.71
N HIS A 120 6.50 -2.48 1.63
CA HIS A 120 6.84 -2.49 3.04
C HIS A 120 6.19 -3.69 3.77
N HIS A 121 6.54 -3.87 5.04
CA HIS A 121 5.78 -4.73 5.94
C HIS A 121 4.80 -3.86 6.73
N CYS A 122 3.50 -4.17 6.68
CA CYS A 122 2.48 -3.39 7.35
C CYS A 122 1.96 -4.14 8.60
N PRO A 123 2.22 -3.64 9.82
CA PRO A 123 1.76 -4.32 11.03
C PRO A 123 0.24 -4.35 11.14
N TRP A 124 -0.46 -3.32 10.64
CA TRP A 124 -1.93 -3.24 10.61
C TRP A 124 -2.60 -4.30 9.73
N MET A 125 -1.83 -4.92 8.82
CA MET A 125 -2.29 -6.01 7.96
C MET A 125 -1.72 -7.36 8.40
N ASN A 126 -0.80 -7.37 9.38
CA ASN A 126 0.07 -8.50 9.71
C ASN A 126 0.64 -9.20 8.46
N ASN A 127 1.00 -8.41 7.45
CA ASN A 127 1.35 -8.91 6.14
C ASN A 127 2.29 -7.93 5.44
N CYS A 128 3.13 -8.46 4.54
CA CYS A 128 3.86 -7.61 3.62
C CYS A 128 2.94 -7.06 2.55
N ILE A 129 3.22 -5.83 2.11
CA ILE A 129 2.60 -5.20 0.96
C ILE A 129 3.56 -5.38 -0.23
N GLY A 130 3.10 -6.06 -1.27
CA GLY A 130 3.87 -6.41 -2.45
C GLY A 130 3.00 -6.63 -3.67
N PHE A 131 3.53 -7.32 -4.67
CA PHE A 131 2.95 -7.40 -6.01
C PHE A 131 1.45 -7.75 -6.06
N PHE A 132 1.01 -8.79 -5.34
CA PHE A 132 -0.38 -9.29 -5.47
C PHE A 132 -1.40 -8.56 -4.61
N ASN A 133 -0.98 -7.85 -3.55
CA ASN A 133 -1.90 -7.20 -2.61
C ASN A 133 -1.79 -5.66 -2.59
N TYR A 134 -0.84 -5.06 -3.32
CA TYR A 134 -0.67 -3.60 -3.31
C TYR A 134 -1.92 -2.83 -3.73
N ARG A 135 -2.66 -3.31 -4.73
CA ARG A 135 -3.91 -2.66 -5.14
C ARG A 135 -4.97 -2.60 -4.04
N TYR A 136 -5.09 -3.65 -3.23
CA TYR A 136 -6.04 -3.69 -2.11
C TYR A 136 -5.62 -2.70 -1.04
N PHE A 137 -4.31 -2.52 -0.84
CA PHE A 137 -3.78 -1.55 0.11
C PHE A 137 -4.13 -0.11 -0.32
N ILE A 138 -3.97 0.22 -1.60
CA ILE A 138 -4.38 1.53 -2.13
C ILE A 138 -5.90 1.74 -1.98
N LEU A 139 -6.71 0.75 -2.36
CA LEU A 139 -8.17 0.85 -2.25
C LEU A 139 -8.63 0.94 -0.79
N PHE A 140 -8.03 0.17 0.12
CA PHE A 140 -8.30 0.25 1.55
C PHE A 140 -8.05 1.67 2.07
N MET A 141 -6.90 2.27 1.74
CA MET A 141 -6.61 3.65 2.15
C MET A 141 -7.59 4.66 1.53
N LEU A 142 -7.95 4.50 0.26
CA LEU A 142 -8.91 5.37 -0.42
C LEU A 142 -10.29 5.31 0.26
N TYR A 143 -10.82 4.11 0.47
CA TYR A 143 -12.13 3.93 1.11
C TYR A 143 -12.11 4.31 2.59
N LEU A 144 -11.00 4.09 3.30
CA LEU A 144 -10.85 4.53 4.69
C LEU A 144 -10.78 6.06 4.76
N PHE A 145 -10.07 6.72 3.86
CA PHE A 145 -10.05 8.18 3.74
C PHE A 145 -11.45 8.75 3.50
N MET A 146 -12.16 8.25 2.50
CA MET A 146 -13.52 8.71 2.20
C MET A 146 -14.50 8.41 3.33
N GLY A 147 -14.44 7.20 3.90
CA GLY A 147 -15.32 6.75 4.98
C GLY A 147 -15.09 7.53 6.27
N SER A 148 -13.84 7.77 6.64
CA SER A 148 -13.50 8.56 7.84
C SER A 148 -13.82 10.05 7.66
N GLY A 149 -13.60 10.63 6.46
CA GLY A 149 -14.05 11.98 6.15
C GLY A 149 -15.57 12.12 6.28
N TYR A 150 -16.32 11.19 5.69
CA TYR A 150 -17.78 11.15 5.78
C TYR A 150 -18.29 10.98 7.22
N ALA A 151 -17.70 10.05 7.99
CA ALA A 151 -18.03 9.86 9.40
C ALA A 151 -17.73 11.12 10.24
N ALA A 152 -16.59 11.79 9.99
CA ALA A 152 -16.23 13.02 10.68
C ALA A 152 -17.22 14.17 10.38
N THR A 153 -17.59 14.39 9.12
CA THR A 153 -18.53 15.44 8.73
C THR A 153 -19.92 15.21 9.33
N THR A 154 -20.43 13.98 9.24
CA THR A 154 -21.75 13.64 9.79
C THR A 154 -21.77 13.70 11.33
N ALA A 155 -20.71 13.22 11.99
CA ALA A 155 -20.58 13.34 13.45
C ALA A 155 -20.48 14.79 13.93
N TRP A 156 -19.77 15.66 13.18
CA TRP A 156 -19.70 17.10 13.47
C TRP A 156 -21.08 17.75 13.46
N ASN A 157 -21.90 17.45 12.45
CA ASN A 157 -23.27 17.98 12.35
C ASN A 157 -24.12 17.62 13.57
N CYS A 158 -24.00 16.39 14.08
CA CYS A 158 -24.70 15.97 15.30
C CYS A 158 -24.11 16.60 16.57
N LEU A 159 -22.79 16.79 16.66
CA LEU A 159 -22.16 17.47 17.80
C LEU A 159 -22.54 18.96 17.87
N ALA A 160 -22.77 19.59 16.73
CA ALA A 160 -23.26 20.96 16.66
C ALA A 160 -24.72 21.10 17.19
N ASP A 161 -25.52 20.03 17.13
CA ASP A 161 -26.86 19.96 17.71
C ASP A 161 -26.89 19.09 18.98
N ALA A 162 -26.37 19.67 20.06
CA ALA A 162 -26.10 19.00 21.34
C ALA A 162 -27.31 18.28 21.97
N ASN A 163 -28.54 18.72 21.67
CA ASN A 163 -29.76 18.15 22.27
C ASN A 163 -30.09 16.77 21.69
N SER A 164 -29.66 16.48 20.46
CA SER A 164 -30.01 15.25 19.75
C SER A 164 -29.23 14.00 20.22
N VAL A 165 -28.12 14.18 20.93
CA VAL A 165 -27.13 13.11 21.19
C VAL A 165 -26.60 13.09 22.64
N MET A 166 -27.34 13.65 23.59
CA MET A 166 -26.84 13.89 24.96
C MET A 166 -26.32 12.65 25.70
N HIS A 167 -26.95 11.50 25.55
CA HIS A 167 -26.51 10.25 26.18
C HIS A 167 -25.32 9.58 25.48
N SER A 168 -24.95 10.07 24.30
CA SER A 168 -24.01 9.46 23.37
C SER A 168 -22.74 10.27 23.15
N PHE A 169 -22.60 11.42 23.82
CA PHE A 169 -21.49 12.37 23.64
C PHE A 169 -20.09 11.74 23.68
N PRO A 170 -19.72 10.91 24.68
CA PRO A 170 -18.35 10.39 24.76
C PRO A 170 -17.96 9.55 23.53
N MET A 171 -18.87 8.67 23.10
CA MET A 171 -18.63 7.80 21.95
C MET A 171 -18.63 8.59 20.64
N LEU A 172 -19.48 9.61 20.54
CA LEU A 172 -19.55 10.48 19.36
C LEU A 172 -18.31 11.38 19.24
N ILE A 173 -17.85 11.99 20.33
CA ILE A 173 -16.60 12.76 20.37
C ILE A 173 -15.41 11.89 19.99
N PHE A 174 -15.33 10.68 20.57
CA PHE A 174 -14.26 9.74 20.24
C PHE A 174 -14.30 9.33 18.77
N SER A 175 -15.49 9.03 18.24
CA SER A 175 -15.71 8.69 16.82
C SER A 175 -15.34 9.84 15.88
N PHE A 176 -15.69 11.09 16.24
CA PHE A 176 -15.30 12.27 15.50
C PHE A 176 -13.78 12.47 15.50
N ALA A 177 -13.14 12.38 16.67
CA ALA A 177 -11.70 12.54 16.82
C ALA A 177 -10.91 11.50 16.03
N ILE A 178 -11.25 10.21 16.17
CA ILE A 178 -10.56 9.14 15.44
C ILE A 178 -10.79 9.22 13.93
N SER A 179 -12.01 9.57 13.49
CA SER A 179 -12.33 9.70 12.06
C SER A 179 -11.60 10.89 11.43
N THR A 180 -11.50 12.02 12.15
CA THR A 180 -10.76 13.19 11.68
C THR A 180 -9.26 12.91 11.58
N SER A 181 -8.69 12.28 12.62
CA SER A 181 -7.28 11.88 12.64
C SER A 181 -6.95 10.85 11.55
N ALA A 182 -7.82 9.85 11.36
CA ALA A 182 -7.68 8.85 10.30
C ALA A 182 -7.78 9.50 8.92
N CYS A 183 -8.76 10.39 8.69
CA CYS A 183 -8.93 11.10 7.42
C CYS A 183 -7.66 11.88 7.05
N PHE A 184 -7.11 12.64 7.99
CA PHE A 184 -5.88 13.40 7.75
C PHE A 184 -4.66 12.48 7.52
N SER A 185 -4.38 11.57 8.45
CA SER A 185 -3.18 10.73 8.41
C SER A 185 -3.19 9.74 7.24
N VAL A 186 -4.29 9.05 7.01
CA VAL A 186 -4.46 8.13 5.87
C VAL A 186 -4.52 8.90 4.56
N GLY A 187 -5.10 10.10 4.54
CA GLY A 187 -5.10 10.98 3.36
C GLY A 187 -3.69 11.36 2.90
N VAL A 188 -2.81 11.76 3.83
CA VAL A 188 -1.40 12.04 3.53
C VAL A 188 -0.68 10.79 3.00
N LEU A 189 -0.87 9.65 3.65
CA LEU A 189 -0.29 8.38 3.22
C LEU A 189 -0.81 7.94 1.83
N LEU A 190 -2.10 8.15 1.56
CA LEU A 190 -2.71 7.87 0.27
C LEU A 190 -2.10 8.74 -0.84
N CYS A 191 -1.96 10.05 -0.61
CA CYS A 191 -1.32 10.96 -1.57
C CYS A 191 0.12 10.52 -1.89
N TRP A 192 0.86 10.11 -0.87
CA TRP A 192 2.20 9.54 -1.04
C TRP A 192 2.19 8.30 -1.93
N HIS A 193 1.32 7.33 -1.64
CA HIS A 193 1.26 6.10 -2.44
C HIS A 193 0.71 6.32 -3.85
N VAL A 194 -0.22 7.26 -4.05
CA VAL A 194 -0.67 7.68 -5.39
C VAL A 194 0.51 8.23 -6.18
N TYR A 195 1.35 9.09 -5.58
CA TYR A 195 2.59 9.55 -6.22
C TYR A 195 3.49 8.37 -6.62
N LEU A 196 3.71 7.40 -5.72
CA LEU A 196 4.51 6.20 -6.00
C LEU A 196 3.95 5.38 -7.17
N VAL A 197 2.62 5.18 -7.23
CA VAL A 197 1.95 4.49 -8.34
C VAL A 197 2.15 5.26 -9.65
N LEU A 198 1.86 6.57 -9.67
CA LEU A 198 1.96 7.39 -10.89
C LEU A 198 3.39 7.46 -11.43
N THR A 199 4.39 7.23 -10.59
CA THR A 199 5.82 7.25 -10.95
C THR A 199 6.46 5.86 -11.02
N ALA A 200 5.68 4.78 -10.91
CA ALA A 200 6.10 3.37 -10.98
C ALA A 200 7.26 2.99 -10.05
N GLN A 201 7.21 3.39 -8.79
CA GLN A 201 8.22 3.07 -7.79
C GLN A 201 7.54 2.54 -6.53
N SER A 202 8.21 1.64 -5.80
CA SER A 202 7.83 1.32 -4.43
C SER A 202 8.47 2.32 -3.46
N THR A 203 8.04 2.30 -2.20
CA THR A 203 8.70 3.06 -1.12
C THR A 203 10.20 2.74 -1.06
N ILE A 204 10.57 1.48 -1.24
CA ILE A 204 11.98 1.05 -1.25
C ILE A 204 12.73 1.60 -2.46
N ASP A 205 12.11 1.57 -3.65
CA ASP A 205 12.70 2.12 -4.87
C ASP A 205 12.96 3.63 -4.71
N PHE A 206 11.99 4.36 -4.15
CA PHE A 206 12.13 5.79 -3.87
C PHE A 206 13.27 6.09 -2.90
N LEU A 207 13.40 5.33 -1.81
CA LEU A 207 14.47 5.53 -0.84
C LEU A 207 15.86 5.25 -1.44
N LYS A 208 15.96 4.28 -2.34
CA LYS A 208 17.21 3.95 -3.04
C LYS A 208 17.60 4.97 -4.10
N LYS A 209 16.62 5.62 -4.73
CA LYS A 209 16.83 6.63 -5.77
C LYS A 209 17.82 7.72 -5.34
N TRP A 210 17.78 8.19 -4.09
CA TRP A 210 18.59 9.33 -3.65
C TRP A 210 20.10 9.11 -3.78
N GLY A 211 20.58 7.89 -3.51
CA GLY A 211 21.99 7.54 -3.73
C GLY A 211 22.35 7.54 -5.21
N ALA A 212 21.58 6.79 -5.99
CA ALA A 212 21.79 6.66 -7.44
C ALA A 212 21.72 8.00 -8.19
N ALA A 213 20.76 8.85 -7.82
CA ALA A 213 20.59 10.15 -8.45
C ALA A 213 21.75 11.11 -8.15
N ARG A 214 22.36 11.01 -6.96
CA ARG A 214 23.52 11.82 -6.59
C ARG A 214 24.76 11.44 -7.40
N GLU A 215 25.00 10.14 -7.56
CA GLU A 215 26.13 9.61 -8.34
C GLU A 215 25.99 9.94 -9.83
N LEU A 216 24.80 9.76 -10.42
CA LEU A 216 24.55 10.14 -11.81
C LEU A 216 24.72 11.64 -12.06
N LYS A 217 24.30 12.48 -11.10
CA LYS A 217 24.48 13.94 -11.20
C LYS A 217 25.96 14.32 -11.26
N GLN A 218 26.85 13.60 -10.56
CA GLN A 218 28.30 13.82 -10.65
C GLN A 218 28.86 13.48 -12.04
N GLN A 219 28.22 12.56 -12.75
CA GLN A 219 28.57 12.18 -14.11
C GLN A 219 27.86 13.05 -15.18
N GLY A 220 27.19 14.13 -14.77
CA GLY A 220 26.40 14.98 -15.68
C GLY A 220 25.14 14.29 -16.24
N LYS A 221 24.74 13.15 -15.69
CA LYS A 221 23.57 12.38 -16.11
C LYS A 221 22.39 12.63 -15.17
N THR A 222 21.17 12.48 -15.71
CA THR A 222 19.94 12.55 -14.93
C THR A 222 19.42 11.14 -14.65
N TRP A 223 18.95 10.91 -13.42
CA TRP A 223 18.31 9.65 -13.07
C TRP A 223 16.91 9.58 -13.68
N CYS A 224 16.64 8.46 -14.35
CA CYS A 224 15.34 8.14 -14.93
C CYS A 224 14.85 6.81 -14.36
N ASN A 225 13.60 6.76 -13.85
CA ASN A 225 13.02 5.50 -13.40
C ASN A 225 12.75 4.59 -14.61
N PRO A 226 13.45 3.44 -14.75
CA PRO A 226 13.25 2.56 -15.91
C PRO A 226 11.86 1.91 -15.94
N TYR A 227 11.18 1.82 -14.79
CA TYR A 227 9.85 1.22 -14.66
C TYR A 227 8.71 2.20 -14.97
N ASN A 228 9.00 3.50 -15.13
CA ASN A 228 7.98 4.51 -15.38
C ASN A 228 7.58 4.52 -16.87
N LEU A 229 6.41 3.96 -17.16
CA LEU A 229 5.82 3.88 -18.50
C LEU A 229 4.84 5.03 -18.79
N GLY A 230 4.67 5.95 -17.84
CA GLY A 230 3.70 7.05 -17.88
C GLY A 230 2.52 6.81 -16.92
N PRO A 231 1.87 7.88 -16.42
CA PRO A 231 0.91 7.78 -15.31
C PRO A 231 -0.22 6.78 -15.53
N VAL A 232 -0.82 6.77 -16.72
CA VAL A 232 -1.93 5.87 -17.06
C VAL A 232 -1.47 4.41 -17.12
N ALA A 233 -0.35 4.13 -17.80
CA ALA A 233 0.19 2.78 -17.91
C ALA A 233 0.59 2.23 -16.53
N ASN A 234 1.22 3.06 -15.69
CA ASN A 234 1.60 2.68 -14.33
C ASN A 234 0.38 2.39 -13.45
N TRP A 235 -0.68 3.19 -13.58
CA TRP A 235 -1.93 2.96 -12.87
C TRP A 235 -2.58 1.64 -13.30
N GLN A 236 -2.71 1.42 -14.61
CA GLN A 236 -3.26 0.19 -15.16
C GLN A 236 -2.44 -1.04 -14.74
N GLU A 237 -1.11 -0.92 -14.65
CA GLU A 237 -0.24 -1.98 -14.15
C GLU A 237 -0.53 -2.32 -12.68
N VAL A 238 -0.78 -1.35 -11.80
CA VAL A 238 -1.08 -1.62 -10.38
C VAL A 238 -2.48 -2.23 -10.21
N PHE A 239 -3.49 -1.67 -10.88
CA PHE A 239 -4.89 -2.09 -10.72
C PHE A 239 -5.32 -3.23 -11.66
N ASP A 240 -4.48 -3.59 -12.64
CA ASP A 240 -4.73 -4.64 -13.63
C ASP A 240 -6.05 -4.40 -14.41
N VAL A 241 -6.36 -3.15 -14.70
CA VAL A 241 -7.57 -2.77 -15.45
C VAL A 241 -7.20 -2.20 -16.81
N HIS A 242 -7.87 -2.67 -17.85
CA HIS A 242 -7.64 -2.27 -19.23
C HIS A 242 -8.96 -2.11 -19.98
N GLY A 243 -8.92 -1.54 -21.19
CA GLY A 243 -10.09 -1.33 -22.05
C GLY A 243 -10.85 -0.02 -21.76
N ARG A 244 -11.97 0.20 -22.46
CA ARG A 244 -12.70 1.49 -22.49
C ARG A 244 -13.13 2.02 -21.12
N PHE A 245 -13.43 1.13 -20.17
CA PHE A 245 -13.98 1.48 -18.85
C PHE A 245 -12.95 1.36 -17.72
N TRP A 246 -11.65 1.33 -18.03
CA TRP A 246 -10.59 1.16 -17.02
C TRP A 246 -10.69 2.20 -15.89
N TRP A 247 -11.10 3.43 -16.20
CA TRP A 247 -11.14 4.58 -15.29
C TRP A 247 -12.22 4.49 -14.19
N ILE A 248 -13.19 3.59 -14.31
CA ILE A 248 -14.18 3.30 -13.26
C ILE A 248 -14.01 1.91 -12.65
N LEU A 249 -13.55 0.94 -13.45
CA LEU A 249 -13.44 -0.45 -13.01
C LEU A 249 -12.37 -0.67 -11.93
N TRP A 250 -11.38 0.23 -11.81
CA TRP A 250 -10.37 0.13 -10.75
C TRP A 250 -10.94 0.36 -9.34
N LEU A 251 -12.08 1.04 -9.22
CA LEU A 251 -12.79 1.25 -7.95
C LEU A 251 -13.60 0.01 -7.53
N VAL A 252 -13.90 -0.91 -8.46
CA VAL A 252 -14.78 -2.04 -8.16
C VAL A 252 -14.02 -3.07 -7.32
N PRO A 253 -14.56 -3.51 -6.17
CA PRO A 253 -13.93 -4.55 -5.36
C PRO A 253 -13.86 -5.85 -6.17
N ASN A 254 -12.63 -6.34 -6.39
CA ASN A 254 -12.39 -7.50 -7.24
C ASN A 254 -11.38 -8.44 -6.60
N ARG A 255 -11.73 -9.73 -6.47
CA ARG A 255 -10.85 -10.78 -5.91
C ARG A 255 -9.83 -11.33 -6.92
N ARG A 256 -9.97 -11.02 -8.21
CA ARG A 256 -9.14 -11.55 -9.31
C ARG A 256 -7.67 -11.19 -9.10
N MET A 257 -6.81 -12.13 -8.77
CA MET A 257 -5.37 -11.86 -8.63
C MET A 257 -4.81 -11.07 -9.82
N LYS A 258 -3.90 -10.12 -9.53
CA LYS A 258 -3.19 -9.36 -10.56
C LYS A 258 -2.46 -10.34 -11.50
N LYS A 259 -2.59 -10.12 -12.81
CA LYS A 259 -1.86 -10.91 -13.82
C LYS A 259 -0.35 -10.68 -13.74
N GLY A 260 0.40 -11.70 -14.11
CA GLY A 260 1.86 -11.68 -14.08
C GLY A 260 2.45 -12.38 -12.87
N THR A 261 3.75 -12.67 -12.94
CA THR A 261 4.47 -13.44 -11.91
C THR A 261 5.09 -12.56 -10.83
N GLY A 262 5.16 -11.24 -11.05
CA GLY A 262 5.88 -10.30 -10.19
C GLY A 262 7.41 -10.40 -10.28
N VAL A 263 7.95 -11.30 -11.11
CA VAL A 263 9.40 -11.53 -11.29
C VAL A 263 10.03 -10.47 -12.20
N ALA A 264 9.37 -10.19 -13.32
CA ALA A 264 9.76 -9.16 -14.26
C ALA A 264 8.77 -7.99 -14.17
N SER A 265 9.29 -6.77 -14.25
CA SER A 265 8.47 -5.57 -14.45
C SER A 265 8.74 -5.05 -15.85
N PRO A 266 7.72 -4.53 -16.57
CA PRO A 266 7.95 -3.87 -17.84
C PRO A 266 8.85 -2.64 -17.62
N VAL A 267 9.77 -2.41 -18.54
CA VAL A 267 10.72 -1.30 -18.52
C VAL A 267 10.66 -0.50 -19.81
N LYS A 268 10.91 0.80 -19.74
CA LYS A 268 10.96 1.67 -20.91
C LYS A 268 12.16 1.30 -21.80
N LEU A 269 11.93 0.98 -23.06
CA LEU A 269 12.99 0.71 -24.05
C LEU A 269 14.01 1.86 -24.07
N GLY A 270 15.30 1.54 -24.04
CA GLY A 270 16.41 2.51 -23.97
C GLY A 270 16.75 3.06 -22.58
N SER A 271 16.00 2.71 -21.53
CA SER A 271 16.31 3.09 -20.14
C SER A 271 17.07 2.01 -19.34
N GLN A 272 17.21 0.82 -19.93
CA GLN A 272 17.99 -0.29 -19.35
C GLN A 272 19.45 0.12 -19.09
N ASP A 273 20.01 1.01 -19.90
CA ASP A 273 21.42 1.41 -19.82
C ASP A 273 21.73 2.46 -18.73
N ILE A 274 20.74 3.13 -18.14
CA ILE A 274 21.01 4.24 -17.18
C ILE A 274 20.60 3.87 -15.75
N GLY A 275 19.48 3.16 -15.58
CA GLY A 275 18.96 2.79 -14.25
C GLY A 275 19.49 1.48 -13.69
N LEU A 276 19.73 0.48 -14.56
CA LEU A 276 20.16 -0.86 -14.15
C LEU A 276 21.70 -0.99 -14.14
N GLN A 277 22.40 -0.42 -15.12
CA GLN A 277 23.88 -0.38 -15.14
C GLN A 277 24.48 0.33 -13.93
N HIS A 278 23.78 1.32 -13.37
CA HIS A 278 24.24 2.01 -12.18
C HIS A 278 24.10 1.16 -10.91
N ASP A 279 22.98 0.45 -10.73
CA ASP A 279 22.79 -0.49 -9.59
C ASP A 279 23.86 -1.62 -9.61
N GLU A 280 24.42 -1.92 -10.79
CA GLU A 280 25.54 -2.84 -11.01
C GLU A 280 26.92 -2.21 -10.74
N GLN A 281 27.16 -0.97 -11.18
CA GLN A 281 28.42 -0.25 -10.91
C GLN A 281 28.60 0.10 -9.43
N THR A 282 27.55 0.57 -8.74
CA THR A 282 27.59 0.85 -7.30
C THR A 282 27.80 -0.45 -6.50
N ARG A 283 27.40 -1.59 -7.05
CA ARG A 283 27.64 -2.93 -6.47
C ARG A 283 29.09 -3.36 -6.63
N ASN A 284 29.67 -3.28 -7.83
CA ASN A 284 31.08 -3.61 -8.06
C ASN A 284 31.99 -2.76 -7.16
N ALA A 285 31.69 -1.47 -7.00
CA ALA A 285 32.43 -0.58 -6.10
C ALA A 285 32.34 -0.97 -4.61
N ARG A 286 31.19 -1.51 -4.15
CA ARG A 286 31.02 -1.99 -2.76
C ARG A 286 31.62 -3.37 -2.50
N GLU A 287 31.60 -4.26 -3.50
CA GLU A 287 32.26 -5.56 -3.40
C GLU A 287 33.79 -5.38 -3.41
N LEU A 288 34.33 -4.48 -4.24
CA LEU A 288 35.75 -4.09 -4.24
C LEU A 288 36.20 -3.47 -2.90
N SER A 289 35.39 -2.59 -2.30
CA SER A 289 35.76 -1.96 -1.02
C SER A 289 35.69 -2.93 0.17
N MET A 290 34.79 -3.90 0.16
CA MET A 290 34.76 -4.97 1.17
C MET A 290 35.97 -5.91 1.06
N HIS A 291 36.44 -6.19 -0.15
CA HIS A 291 37.63 -7.04 -0.37
C HIS A 291 38.96 -6.35 -0.05
N GLN A 292 39.01 -5.01 -0.02
CA GLN A 292 40.18 -4.24 0.38
C GLN A 292 40.26 -3.98 1.91
N MET A 293 39.22 -4.35 2.67
CA MET A 293 39.14 -4.22 4.13
C MET A 293 39.35 -5.56 4.88
N LEU A 294 39.73 -6.62 4.16
CA LEU A 294 40.17 -7.92 4.69
C LEU A 294 41.62 -8.14 4.30
#